data_AF-A0A9D7T3V5-F1
#
_entry.id   AF-A0A9D7T3V5-F1
#
_cell.length_a   1.000
_cell.length_b   1.000
_cell.length_c   1.000
_cell.angle_alpha   90.00
_cell.angle_beta   90.00
_cell.angle_gamma   90.00
#
_symmetry.space_group_name_H-M   'P 1'
#
loop_
_entity.id
_entity.type
_entity.pdbx_description
1 polymer ?
#
loop_
_entity_poly.entity_id
_entity_poly.type
_entity_poly.pdbx_seq_one_letter_code
_entity_poly.pdbx_strand_id
1 'polypeptide(L)'
;MKTQTCSILLGGQIRAHTWLRYTLVALALVIAVHAQQPIIVDHTCTNIRAIPSAAITQAKSSLHIAYGHTSHGSQLTDGMSGLVTFMNRFPNDAFADNLFAFNGSGSNGALHLADYYGNFGGLGTANDLGAPDRTTGAATRTYLTAHPEINVIIWSWCGQVDGTQADIQQYLTLMSTLETDFPT
;
A
#
# COMPACT_ATOMS: atom_id res chain seq x y z
N MET A 1 14.91 -75.08 49.62
CA MET A 1 16.29 -74.54 49.61
C MET A 1 17.26 -75.71 49.53
N LYS A 2 17.74 -76.02 48.32
CA LYS A 2 18.99 -76.73 47.97
C LYS A 2 18.90 -77.05 46.48
N THR A 3 19.44 -76.12 45.73
CA THR A 3 19.69 -76.11 44.29
C THR A 3 20.79 -77.13 43.97
N GLN A 4 20.77 -77.72 42.77
CA GLN A 4 21.81 -77.59 41.72
C GLN A 4 21.64 -78.69 40.65
N THR A 5 21.15 -78.32 39.46
CA THR A 5 21.89 -78.15 38.17
C THR A 5 22.31 -79.51 37.56
N CYS A 6 21.48 -80.14 36.72
CA CYS A 6 21.16 -79.89 35.30
C CYS A 6 22.36 -80.13 34.34
N SER A 7 22.37 -81.34 33.77
CA SER A 7 23.30 -81.84 32.77
C SER A 7 22.99 -81.28 31.37
N ILE A 8 24.04 -80.95 30.61
CA ILE A 8 23.95 -80.70 29.17
C ILE A 8 24.84 -81.72 28.46
N LEU A 9 24.27 -82.45 27.50
CA LEU A 9 25.01 -83.19 26.50
C LEU A 9 24.22 -83.20 25.19
N LEU A 10 24.99 -83.11 24.10
CA LEU A 10 24.69 -83.38 22.70
C LEU A 10 24.06 -82.26 21.84
N GLY A 11 24.90 -81.75 20.93
CA GLY A 11 24.80 -82.23 19.55
C GLY A 11 24.41 -81.19 18.50
N GLY A 12 25.08 -81.26 17.35
CA GLY A 12 24.47 -80.90 16.08
C GLY A 12 25.00 -79.64 15.39
N GLN A 13 25.93 -79.86 14.46
CA GLN A 13 26.28 -78.94 13.37
C GLN A 13 25.10 -78.78 12.40
N ILE A 14 24.71 -77.56 12.02
CA ILE A 14 24.05 -77.29 10.72
C ILE A 14 24.57 -75.94 10.15
N ARG A 15 24.94 -75.98 8.88
CA ARG A 15 25.52 -74.92 8.07
C ARG A 15 24.47 -73.95 7.51
N ALA A 16 25.01 -72.78 7.12
CA ALA A 16 24.56 -71.89 6.04
C ALA A 16 23.31 -71.02 6.32
N HIS A 17 23.45 -69.71 6.17
CA HIS A 17 23.09 -68.98 4.94
C HIS A 17 23.23 -67.47 5.20
N THR A 18 23.94 -66.82 4.28
CA THR A 18 24.24 -65.39 4.23
C THR A 18 22.96 -64.59 4.08
N TRP A 19 22.59 -63.79 5.09
CA TRP A 19 21.48 -62.84 4.98
C TRP A 19 22.01 -61.50 4.47
N LEU A 20 21.73 -61.23 3.19
CA LEU A 20 21.94 -59.95 2.52
C LEU A 20 21.05 -58.89 3.21
N ARG A 21 21.66 -57.98 3.98
CA ARG A 21 20.95 -56.87 4.62
C ARG A 21 20.70 -55.76 3.58
N TYR A 22 19.52 -55.73 2.98
CA TYR A 22 19.04 -54.56 2.25
C TYR A 22 18.84 -53.41 3.24
N THR A 23 19.73 -52.42 3.21
CA THR A 23 19.54 -51.17 3.96
C THR A 23 18.79 -50.22 3.04
N LEU A 24 17.51 -50.02 3.31
CA LEU A 24 16.71 -48.96 2.68
C LEU A 24 17.27 -47.61 3.13
N VAL A 25 17.91 -46.88 2.23
CA VAL A 25 18.20 -45.45 2.43
C VAL A 25 16.98 -44.67 1.96
N ALA A 26 16.12 -44.29 2.90
CA ALA A 26 15.06 -43.33 2.64
C ALA A 26 15.69 -41.93 2.56
N LEU A 27 15.85 -41.40 1.34
CA LEU A 27 16.24 -40.01 1.12
C LEU A 27 15.02 -39.12 1.39
N ALA A 28 14.93 -38.55 2.59
CA ALA A 28 13.92 -37.54 2.90
C ALA A 28 14.29 -36.23 2.18
N LEU A 29 13.55 -35.91 1.11
CA LEU A 29 13.60 -34.59 0.49
C LEU A 29 12.93 -33.59 1.44
N VAL A 30 13.72 -32.88 2.23
CA VAL A 30 13.24 -31.75 3.03
C VAL A 30 12.97 -30.58 2.08
N ILE A 31 11.70 -30.40 1.69
CA ILE A 31 11.28 -29.19 1.00
C ILE A 31 11.24 -28.07 2.05
N ALA A 32 12.21 -27.17 2.01
CA ALA A 32 12.17 -25.95 2.80
C ALA A 32 11.05 -25.04 2.25
N VAL A 33 9.87 -25.14 2.83
CA VAL A 33 8.80 -24.15 2.64
C VAL A 33 9.32 -22.85 3.26
N HIS A 34 9.77 -21.91 2.43
CA HIS A 34 10.04 -20.55 2.88
C HIS A 34 8.70 -19.91 3.24
N ALA A 35 8.34 -19.94 4.52
CA ALA A 35 7.31 -19.07 5.04
C ALA A 35 7.81 -17.63 4.87
N GLN A 36 7.23 -16.91 3.91
CA GLN A 36 7.48 -15.49 3.74
C GLN A 36 7.01 -14.80 5.03
N GLN A 37 7.95 -14.24 5.79
CA GLN A 37 7.63 -13.49 7.00
C GLN A 37 6.62 -12.39 6.65
N PRO A 38 5.61 -12.13 7.49
CA PRO A 38 4.69 -11.04 7.24
C PRO A 38 5.49 -9.74 7.08
N ILE A 39 5.21 -9.00 6.00
CA ILE A 39 5.71 -7.63 5.88
C ILE A 39 4.94 -6.81 6.91
N ILE A 40 5.57 -6.58 8.06
CA ILE A 40 5.06 -5.63 9.04
C ILE A 40 5.47 -4.25 8.54
N VAL A 41 4.50 -3.46 8.07
CA VAL A 41 4.68 -2.04 7.78
C VAL A 41 4.20 -1.28 9.01
N ASP A 42 5.12 -1.00 9.92
CA ASP A 42 4.88 -0.16 11.09
C ASP A 42 5.68 1.15 11.00
N HIS A 43 5.63 1.95 12.07
CA HIS A 43 6.31 3.25 12.14
C HIS A 43 7.85 3.14 12.18
N THR A 44 8.41 1.94 12.32
CA THR A 44 9.86 1.67 12.23
C THR A 44 10.33 1.42 10.80
N CYS A 45 9.39 1.15 9.89
CA CYS A 45 9.70 0.77 8.51
C CYS A 45 9.94 1.96 7.58
N THR A 46 9.65 3.18 8.03
CA THR A 46 9.82 4.40 7.24
C THR A 46 10.47 5.48 8.08
N ASN A 47 11.65 5.95 7.66
CA ASN A 47 12.28 7.13 8.23
C ASN A 47 11.84 8.37 7.45
N ILE A 48 10.86 9.11 7.98
CA ILE A 48 10.37 10.34 7.33
C ILE A 48 11.47 11.40 7.15
N ARG A 49 12.50 11.38 7.99
CA ARG A 49 13.66 12.30 7.90
C ARG A 49 14.60 11.98 6.74
N ALA A 50 14.41 10.84 6.07
CA ALA A 50 15.13 10.52 4.85
C ALA A 50 14.57 11.24 3.62
N ILE A 51 13.39 11.85 3.70
CA ILE A 51 12.82 12.64 2.61
C ILE A 51 13.57 13.98 2.52
N PRO A 52 14.25 14.31 1.41
CA PRO A 52 14.96 15.58 1.30
C PRO A 52 13.99 16.77 1.38
N SER A 53 14.32 17.79 2.18
CA SER A 53 13.51 19.02 2.27
C SER A 53 13.29 19.67 0.91
N ALA A 54 14.30 19.60 0.02
CA ALA A 54 14.21 20.10 -1.34
C ALA A 54 13.12 19.41 -2.18
N ALA A 55 12.87 18.11 -1.98
CA ALA A 55 11.81 17.39 -2.67
C ALA A 55 10.42 17.86 -2.18
N ILE A 56 10.28 18.13 -0.88
CA ILE A 56 9.03 18.67 -0.31
C ILE A 56 8.80 20.10 -0.81
N THR A 57 9.83 20.94 -0.81
CA THR A 57 9.75 22.31 -1.35
C THR A 57 9.42 22.29 -2.84
N GLN A 58 10.02 21.39 -3.61
CA GLN A 58 9.71 21.22 -5.03
C GLN A 58 8.24 20.85 -5.22
N ALA A 59 7.74 19.85 -4.48
CA ALA A 59 6.34 19.44 -4.54
C ALA A 59 5.39 20.61 -4.23
N LYS A 60 5.69 21.43 -3.22
CA LYS A 60 4.89 22.62 -2.88
C LYS A 60 4.90 23.68 -3.99
N SER A 61 6.00 23.79 -4.74
CA SER A 61 6.13 24.73 -5.85
C SER A 61 5.55 24.24 -7.17
N SER A 62 5.46 22.93 -7.37
CA SER A 62 5.08 22.34 -8.65
C SER A 62 3.67 21.76 -8.64
N LEU A 63 3.15 21.32 -7.49
CA LEU A 63 1.87 20.63 -7.43
C LEU A 63 0.76 21.61 -7.08
N HIS A 64 -0.25 21.65 -7.93
CA HIS A 64 -1.51 22.33 -7.72
C HIS A 64 -2.61 21.27 -7.80
N ILE A 65 -3.09 20.86 -6.63
CA ILE A 65 -3.87 19.65 -6.47
C ILE A 65 -5.33 20.03 -6.21
N ALA A 66 -6.26 19.46 -6.97
CA ALA A 66 -7.66 19.40 -6.56
C ALA A 66 -8.00 17.99 -6.07
N TYR A 67 -8.53 17.90 -4.86
CA TYR A 67 -8.86 16.66 -4.20
C TYR A 67 -10.35 16.60 -3.93
N GLY A 68 -11.05 15.74 -4.67
CA GLY A 68 -12.47 15.48 -4.44
C GLY A 68 -12.64 14.20 -3.64
N HIS A 69 -13.39 14.28 -2.55
CA HIS A 69 -13.59 13.10 -1.72
C HIS A 69 -14.93 13.05 -0.98
N THR A 70 -15.20 11.88 -0.44
CA THR A 70 -16.32 11.58 0.47
C THR A 70 -15.79 11.15 1.84
N SER A 71 -16.64 10.68 2.76
CA SER A 71 -16.31 10.51 4.18
C SER A 71 -15.00 9.76 4.47
N HIS A 72 -14.73 8.60 3.86
CA HIS A 72 -13.47 7.87 4.09
C HIS A 72 -12.25 8.59 3.48
N GLY A 73 -12.44 9.43 2.48
CA GLY A 73 -11.33 10.18 1.89
C GLY A 73 -10.74 11.25 2.81
N SER A 74 -11.41 11.61 3.92
CA SER A 74 -10.85 12.58 4.89
C SER A 74 -9.56 12.07 5.53
N GLN A 75 -9.35 10.75 5.56
CA GLN A 75 -8.16 10.14 6.16
C GLN A 75 -6.85 10.71 5.62
N LEU A 76 -6.81 11.15 4.36
CA LEU A 76 -5.65 11.80 3.77
C LEU A 76 -5.38 13.17 4.41
N THR A 77 -6.38 14.05 4.48
CA THR A 77 -6.22 15.41 5.02
C THR A 77 -6.12 15.41 6.54
N ASP A 78 -6.78 14.47 7.23
CA ASP A 78 -6.59 14.20 8.66
C ASP A 78 -5.15 13.76 8.96
N GLY A 79 -4.62 12.83 8.16
CA GLY A 79 -3.24 12.35 8.27
C GLY A 79 -2.22 13.45 7.99
N MET A 80 -2.43 14.26 6.95
CA MET A 80 -1.59 15.41 6.65
C MET A 80 -1.61 16.45 7.77
N SER A 81 -2.78 16.74 8.37
CA SER A 81 -2.90 17.65 9.52
C SER A 81 -2.15 17.12 10.75
N GLY A 82 -2.27 15.81 11.00
CA GLY A 82 -1.50 15.12 12.04
C GLY A 82 0.00 15.19 11.79
N LEU A 83 0.44 15.03 10.53
CA LEU A 83 1.85 15.14 10.15
C LEU A 83 2.40 16.53 10.39
N VAL A 84 1.69 17.60 10.00
CA VAL A 84 2.09 18.99 10.28
C VAL A 84 2.28 19.19 11.78
N THR A 85 1.32 18.76 12.59
CA THR A 85 1.37 18.87 14.05
C THR A 85 2.56 18.10 14.64
N PHE A 86 2.76 16.86 14.18
CA PHE A 86 3.85 16.01 14.63
C PHE A 86 5.22 16.61 14.32
N MET A 87 5.43 17.09 13.10
CA MET A 87 6.72 17.63 12.67
C MET A 87 7.02 18.99 13.33
N ASN A 88 6.01 19.86 13.47
CA ASN A 88 6.17 21.15 14.14
C ASN A 88 6.41 21.04 15.66
N ARG A 89 6.07 19.89 16.29
CA ARG A 89 6.41 19.64 17.70
C ARG A 89 7.91 19.53 17.94
N PHE A 90 8.69 19.23 16.88
CA PHE A 90 10.13 19.04 16.95
C PHE A 90 10.85 20.02 16.00
N PRO A 91 10.81 21.34 16.27
CA PRO A 91 11.25 22.41 15.35
C PRO A 91 12.76 22.43 15.03
N ASN A 92 13.55 21.48 15.57
CA ASN A 92 15.00 21.35 15.35
C ASN A 92 15.40 19.94 14.86
N ASP A 93 14.42 19.13 14.46
CA ASP A 93 14.58 17.72 14.10
C ASP A 93 14.62 17.52 12.58
N ALA A 94 15.63 18.12 11.95
CA ALA A 94 15.96 18.03 10.52
C ALA A 94 15.05 18.78 9.52
N PHE A 95 13.88 19.27 9.92
CA PHE A 95 13.00 20.06 9.05
C PHE A 95 12.65 21.42 9.64
N ALA A 96 12.46 22.39 8.74
CA ALA A 96 11.95 23.71 9.11
C ALA A 96 10.47 23.63 9.50
N ASP A 97 10.05 24.53 10.39
CA ASP A 97 8.64 24.68 10.77
C ASP A 97 7.76 24.85 9.53
N ASN A 98 6.59 24.20 9.56
CA ASN A 98 5.58 24.23 8.52
C ASN A 98 6.05 23.72 7.14
N LEU A 99 7.16 22.97 7.08
CA LEU A 99 7.60 22.37 5.81
C LEU A 99 6.48 21.52 5.18
N PHE A 100 5.72 20.78 5.99
CA PHE A 100 4.60 19.93 5.55
C PHE A 100 3.24 20.64 5.51
N ALA A 101 3.18 21.95 5.77
CA ALA A 101 1.92 22.67 5.76
C ALA A 101 1.25 22.63 4.37
N PHE A 102 -0.07 22.53 4.36
CA PHE A 102 -0.91 22.52 3.16
C PHE A 102 -2.15 23.41 3.38
N ASN A 103 -2.70 23.97 2.31
CA ASN A 103 -4.00 24.63 2.32
C ASN A 103 -4.57 24.74 0.90
N GLY A 104 -5.84 25.13 0.80
CA GLY A 104 -6.58 25.25 -0.46
C GLY A 104 -6.11 26.31 -1.46
N SER A 105 -5.00 27.02 -1.18
CA SER A 105 -4.49 28.08 -2.06
C SER A 105 -2.97 28.06 -2.25
N GLY A 106 -2.26 27.16 -1.55
CA GLY A 106 -0.79 27.21 -1.46
C GLY A 106 -0.22 28.46 -0.75
N SER A 107 -1.08 29.27 -0.12
CA SER A 107 -0.67 30.53 0.52
C SER A 107 0.30 30.29 1.67
N ASN A 108 1.14 31.30 1.95
CA ASN A 108 2.22 31.24 2.94
C ASN A 108 3.23 30.10 2.67
N GLY A 109 3.39 29.73 1.40
CA GLY A 109 4.32 28.70 0.97
C GLY A 109 3.91 27.30 1.44
N ALA A 110 2.61 27.02 1.54
CA ALA A 110 2.07 25.69 1.82
C ALA A 110 1.89 24.87 0.53
N LEU A 111 1.72 23.55 0.63
CA LEU A 111 1.26 22.74 -0.50
C LEU A 111 -0.14 23.19 -0.91
N HIS A 112 -0.36 23.43 -2.20
CA HIS A 112 -1.69 23.73 -2.73
C HIS A 112 -2.50 22.43 -2.86
N LEU A 113 -3.48 22.28 -1.95
CA LEU A 113 -4.44 21.18 -1.94
C LEU A 113 -5.86 21.75 -1.79
N ALA A 114 -6.54 21.97 -2.91
CA ALA A 114 -7.94 22.37 -2.96
C ALA A 114 -8.82 21.16 -2.60
N ASP A 115 -9.20 21.09 -1.32
CA ASP A 115 -9.93 19.98 -0.72
C ASP A 115 -11.45 20.17 -0.80
N TYR A 116 -12.16 19.18 -1.35
CA TYR A 116 -13.60 19.21 -1.56
C TYR A 116 -14.30 17.96 -1.02
N TYR A 117 -15.00 18.12 0.10
CA TYR A 117 -15.80 17.07 0.69
C TYR A 117 -17.26 17.12 0.21
N GLY A 118 -17.65 16.19 -0.67
CA GLY A 118 -19.04 16.04 -1.13
C GLY A 118 -19.58 17.18 -1.99
N ASN A 119 -18.76 18.16 -2.37
CA ASN A 119 -19.14 19.24 -3.30
C ASN A 119 -17.90 19.74 -4.06
N PHE A 120 -17.54 19.05 -5.13
CA PHE A 120 -16.31 19.34 -5.87
C PHE A 120 -16.44 20.64 -6.67
N GLY A 121 -15.75 21.70 -6.24
CA GLY A 121 -15.78 22.99 -6.92
C GLY A 121 -17.17 23.63 -7.04
N GLY A 122 -18.13 23.27 -6.19
CA GLY A 122 -19.53 23.72 -6.33
C GLY A 122 -20.34 22.93 -7.38
N LEU A 123 -19.78 21.85 -7.94
CA LEU A 123 -20.40 21.02 -8.97
C LEU A 123 -21.13 19.79 -8.40
N GLY A 124 -21.30 19.72 -7.07
CA GLY A 124 -21.95 18.63 -6.35
C GLY A 124 -21.01 17.49 -5.94
N THR A 125 -21.57 16.48 -5.28
CA THR A 125 -20.85 15.22 -5.01
C THR A 125 -20.51 14.59 -6.35
N ALA A 126 -19.24 14.64 -6.73
CA ALA A 126 -18.88 14.44 -8.11
C ALA A 126 -19.20 13.03 -8.60
N ASN A 127 -19.83 13.01 -9.78
CA ASN A 127 -19.69 11.94 -10.75
C ASN A 127 -18.29 12.07 -11.39
N ASP A 128 -17.26 11.69 -10.65
CA ASP A 128 -15.95 11.53 -11.25
C ASP A 128 -15.94 10.29 -12.18
N LEU A 129 -14.78 9.94 -12.73
CA LEU A 129 -14.67 8.77 -13.62
C LEU A 129 -14.94 7.43 -12.90
N GLY A 130 -15.00 7.47 -11.57
CA GLY A 130 -15.28 6.39 -10.63
C GLY A 130 -16.75 6.07 -10.39
N ALA A 131 -17.64 7.04 -10.64
CA ALA A 131 -19.05 6.92 -10.32
C ALA A 131 -19.74 5.75 -11.08
N PRO A 132 -20.83 5.16 -10.55
CA PRO A 132 -21.45 3.96 -11.14
C PRO A 132 -21.92 4.12 -12.58
N ASP A 133 -22.20 5.35 -13.02
CA ASP A 133 -22.57 5.65 -14.39
C ASP A 133 -21.35 5.65 -15.35
N ARG A 134 -20.13 5.77 -14.80
CA ARG A 134 -18.83 5.80 -15.51
C ARG A 134 -18.85 6.75 -16.72
N THR A 135 -19.65 7.80 -16.63
CA THR A 135 -19.73 8.82 -17.67
C THR A 135 -18.53 9.76 -17.53
N THR A 136 -18.27 10.55 -18.57
CA THR A 136 -17.03 11.27 -18.91
C THR A 136 -16.36 12.18 -17.85
N GLY A 137 -16.79 12.16 -16.58
CA GLY A 137 -16.20 12.98 -15.51
C GLY A 137 -16.53 14.44 -15.73
N ALA A 138 -17.78 14.74 -16.08
CA ALA A 138 -18.19 16.08 -16.52
C ALA A 138 -17.83 17.15 -15.48
N ALA A 139 -17.95 16.84 -14.18
CA ALA A 139 -17.52 17.73 -13.11
C ALA A 139 -15.99 17.95 -13.12
N THR A 140 -15.19 16.89 -13.23
CA THR A 140 -13.73 16.98 -13.31
C THR A 140 -13.28 17.82 -14.51
N ARG A 141 -13.86 17.58 -15.69
CA ARG A 141 -13.53 18.34 -16.91
C ARG A 141 -13.95 19.81 -16.81
N THR A 142 -15.14 20.08 -16.28
CA THR A 142 -15.64 21.45 -16.06
C THR A 142 -14.71 22.21 -15.11
N TYR A 143 -14.32 21.56 -14.02
CA TYR A 143 -13.40 22.13 -13.04
C TYR A 143 -12.03 22.41 -13.65
N LEU A 144 -11.40 21.42 -14.31
CA LEU A 144 -10.09 21.60 -14.95
C LEU A 144 -10.10 22.69 -16.03
N THR A 145 -11.21 22.83 -16.76
CA THR A 145 -11.37 23.91 -17.76
C THR A 145 -11.40 25.29 -17.10
N ALA A 146 -12.00 25.41 -15.91
CA ALA A 146 -12.06 26.65 -15.15
C ALA A 146 -10.79 26.93 -14.33
N HIS A 147 -9.98 25.90 -14.07
CA HIS A 147 -8.79 25.93 -13.22
C HIS A 147 -7.55 25.38 -13.95
N PRO A 148 -7.06 26.07 -15.00
CA PRO A 148 -5.92 25.60 -15.80
C PRO A 148 -4.60 25.54 -15.00
N GLU A 149 -4.54 26.13 -13.80
CA GLU A 149 -3.42 26.02 -12.88
C GLU A 149 -3.32 24.65 -12.20
N ILE A 150 -4.42 23.88 -12.15
CA ILE A 150 -4.46 22.57 -11.49
C ILE A 150 -3.81 21.53 -12.40
N ASN A 151 -2.80 20.83 -11.86
CA ASN A 151 -2.03 19.83 -12.60
C ASN A 151 -2.05 18.44 -11.96
N VAL A 152 -2.77 18.29 -10.85
CA VAL A 152 -3.05 16.99 -10.23
C VAL A 152 -4.51 16.94 -9.80
N ILE A 153 -5.21 15.88 -10.18
CA ILE A 153 -6.54 15.54 -9.69
C ILE A 153 -6.45 14.27 -8.86
N ILE A 154 -7.02 14.30 -7.66
CA ILE A 154 -7.11 13.14 -6.76
C ILE A 154 -8.59 12.89 -6.43
N TRP A 155 -9.00 11.63 -6.44
CA TRP A 155 -10.34 11.20 -6.05
C TRP A 155 -10.29 10.08 -5.00
N SER A 156 -11.13 10.20 -3.96
CA SER A 156 -11.29 9.16 -2.92
C SER A 156 -12.76 8.90 -2.60
N TRP A 157 -13.16 7.63 -2.61
CA TRP A 157 -14.55 7.19 -2.43
C TRP A 157 -14.75 6.34 -1.17
N CYS A 158 -15.90 6.47 -0.52
CA CYS A 158 -16.24 5.69 0.67
C CYS A 158 -16.52 4.21 0.42
N GLY A 159 -16.85 3.86 -0.82
CA GLY A 159 -17.20 2.53 -1.25
C GLY A 159 -16.67 2.26 -2.65
N GLN A 160 -15.90 1.17 -2.74
CA GLN A 160 -15.96 0.19 -3.82
C GLN A 160 -15.32 0.57 -5.18
N VAL A 161 -14.07 0.16 -5.33
CA VAL A 161 -13.81 -0.78 -6.44
C VAL A 161 -14.47 -2.13 -6.08
N ASP A 162 -15.79 -2.19 -6.20
CA ASP A 162 -16.59 -3.44 -6.25
C ASP A 162 -16.98 -3.67 -7.70
N GLY A 163 -15.98 -3.47 -8.56
CA GLY A 163 -16.11 -3.55 -9.99
C GLY A 163 -15.43 -4.81 -10.49
N THR A 164 -15.88 -5.25 -11.66
CA THR A 164 -15.16 -6.24 -12.44
C THR A 164 -13.81 -5.68 -12.91
N GLN A 165 -12.94 -6.56 -13.40
CA GLN A 165 -11.73 -6.13 -14.10
C GLN A 165 -12.05 -5.18 -15.27
N ALA A 166 -13.21 -5.35 -15.93
CA ALA A 166 -13.64 -4.48 -17.01
C ALA A 166 -13.98 -3.07 -16.52
N ASP A 167 -14.64 -2.93 -15.35
CA ASP A 167 -14.96 -1.62 -14.76
C ASP A 167 -13.67 -0.86 -14.38
N ILE A 168 -12.66 -1.59 -13.89
CA ILE A 168 -11.35 -1.01 -13.62
C ILE A 168 -10.65 -0.59 -14.90
N GLN A 169 -10.69 -1.41 -15.94
CA GLN A 169 -10.11 -1.05 -17.22
C GLN A 169 -10.81 0.17 -17.85
N GLN A 170 -12.12 0.29 -17.69
CA GLN A 170 -12.88 1.47 -18.13
C GLN A 170 -12.44 2.71 -17.36
N TYR A 171 -12.31 2.64 -16.03
CA TYR A 171 -11.79 3.76 -15.22
C TYR A 171 -10.42 4.22 -15.70
N LEU A 172 -9.48 3.28 -15.90
CA LEU A 172 -8.12 3.61 -16.35
C LEU A 172 -8.13 4.22 -17.76
N THR A 173 -9.00 3.75 -18.66
CA THR A 173 -9.16 4.31 -20.01
C THR A 173 -9.68 5.74 -19.95
N LEU A 174 -10.66 6.00 -19.07
CA LEU A 174 -11.20 7.34 -18.86
C LEU A 174 -10.16 8.29 -18.26
N MET A 175 -9.36 7.83 -17.29
CA MET A 175 -8.26 8.61 -16.71
C MET A 175 -7.21 8.95 -17.77
N SER A 176 -6.82 7.98 -18.60
CA SER A 176 -5.86 8.23 -19.70
C SER A 176 -6.41 9.21 -20.74
N THR A 177 -7.72 9.17 -21.01
CA THR A 177 -8.38 10.17 -21.87
C THR A 177 -8.35 11.55 -21.22
N LEU A 178 -8.59 11.64 -19.91
CA LEU A 178 -8.52 12.90 -19.17
C LEU A 178 -7.11 13.50 -19.21
N GLU A 179 -6.07 12.69 -19.00
CA GLU A 179 -4.66 13.10 -19.09
C GLU A 179 -4.29 13.60 -20.50
N THR A 180 -4.87 12.99 -21.55
CA THR A 180 -4.66 13.43 -22.94
C THR A 180 -5.34 14.76 -23.23
N ASP A 181 -6.55 14.97 -22.70
CA ASP A 181 -7.35 16.17 -22.96
C ASP A 181 -6.89 17.38 -22.14
N PHE A 182 -6.22 17.16 -21.01
CA PHE A 182 -5.70 18.20 -20.10
C PHE A 182 -4.19 18.00 -19.84
N PRO A 183 -3.32 18.23 -20.84
CA PRO A 183 -1.88 18.10 -20.67
C PRO A 183 -1.32 19.17 -19.71
N THR A 184 -0.31 18.78 -18.93
CA THR A 184 0.39 19.65 -17.96
C THR A 184 1.72 20.19 -18.48
#